data_AF-A0A9Q3FU66-F1
#
_entry.id   AF-A0A9Q3FU66-F1
#
_cell.length_a   1.000
_cell.length_b   1.000
_cell.length_c   1.000
_cell.angle_alpha   90.00
_cell.angle_beta   90.00
_cell.angle_gamma   90.00
#
_symmetry.space_group_name_H-M   'P 1'
#
loop_
_entity.id
_entity.type
_entity.pdbx_description
1 polymer ?
#
loop_
_entity_poly.entity_id
_entity_poly.type
_entity_poly.pdbx_seq_one_letter_code
_entity_poly.pdbx_strand_id
1 'polypeptide(L)'
;MLIYLNLPPREILKPENFYIAGIIPGPKEPTAVQLNYLLMPLIKELKELWKGYHFSPTSTGPSGSFIRVAILTAIADVAAMRKLNAFISHSGNHFCNFCTIHKAQIEEIGPQFHYTGSYQNHKSTIAKWLWASPQQIQSIVSEYGV
;
A
#
# COMPACT_ATOMS: atom_id res chain seq x y z
N MET A 1 8.09 -8.45 -1.42
CA MET A 1 9.10 -8.43 -2.49
C MET A 1 9.15 -7.04 -3.08
N LEU A 2 10.35 -6.48 -3.27
CA LEU A 2 10.58 -5.21 -3.95
C LEU A 2 11.38 -5.47 -5.23
N ILE A 3 11.15 -4.64 -6.24
CA ILE A 3 11.77 -4.77 -7.56
C ILE A 3 12.43 -3.43 -7.90
N TYR A 4 13.68 -3.46 -8.36
CA TYR A 4 14.41 -2.26 -8.75
C TYR A 4 14.06 -1.81 -10.17
N LEU A 5 13.34 -0.69 -10.27
CA LEU A 5 12.74 -0.24 -11.54
C LEU A 5 13.67 0.57 -12.45
N ASN A 6 14.91 0.84 -12.04
CA ASN A 6 15.87 1.54 -12.91
C ASN A 6 16.60 0.60 -13.88
N LEU A 7 16.36 -0.71 -13.79
CA LEU A 7 16.91 -1.68 -14.73
C LEU A 7 16.09 -1.74 -16.02
N PRO A 8 16.68 -2.21 -17.14
CA PRO A 8 15.91 -2.50 -18.36
C PRO A 8 14.79 -3.53 -18.10
N PRO A 9 13.66 -3.49 -18.84
CA PRO A 9 12.52 -4.39 -18.61
C PRO A 9 12.85 -5.89 -18.59
N ARG A 10 13.87 -6.31 -19.36
CA ARG A 10 14.32 -7.71 -19.41
C ARG A 10 15.08 -8.17 -18.16
N GLU A 11 15.57 -7.23 -17.37
CA GLU A 11 16.36 -7.48 -16.16
C GLU A 11 15.50 -7.41 -14.91
N ILE A 12 14.50 -6.52 -14.87
CA ILE A 12 13.62 -6.26 -13.73
C ILE A 12 12.98 -7.55 -13.14
N LEU A 13 12.62 -8.52 -13.99
CA LEU A 13 11.91 -9.74 -13.58
C LEU A 13 12.84 -10.92 -13.28
N LYS A 14 14.16 -10.73 -13.34
CA LYS A 14 15.10 -11.80 -13.00
C LYS A 14 15.14 -11.99 -11.48
N PRO A 15 15.13 -13.24 -10.98
CA PRO A 15 15.11 -13.52 -9.54
C PRO A 15 16.23 -12.83 -8.74
N GLU A 16 17.41 -12.66 -9.33
CA GLU A 16 18.54 -11.97 -8.72
C GLU A 16 18.31 -10.47 -8.44
N ASN A 17 17.32 -9.86 -9.11
CA ASN A 17 16.95 -8.45 -8.94
C ASN A 17 15.75 -8.25 -7.99
N PHE A 18 15.29 -9.33 -7.34
CA PHE A 18 14.24 -9.26 -6.32
C PHE A 18 14.83 -9.07 -4.93
N TYR A 19 14.36 -8.04 -4.24
CA TYR A 19 14.66 -7.83 -2.82
C TYR A 19 13.52 -8.34 -1.94
N ILE A 20 13.78 -9.40 -1.17
CA ILE A 20 12.81 -9.95 -0.23
C ILE A 20 12.89 -9.18 1.08
N ALA A 21 12.05 -8.16 1.21
CA ALA A 21 11.98 -7.33 2.42
C ALA A 21 11.35 -8.03 3.65
N GLY A 22 10.68 -9.17 3.45
CA GLY A 22 10.03 -9.91 4.53
C GLY A 22 9.29 -11.13 4.03
N ILE A 23 9.07 -12.09 4.94
CA ILE A 23 8.34 -13.34 4.71
C ILE A 23 7.28 -13.46 5.80
N ILE A 24 6.03 -13.69 5.39
CA ILE A 24 4.91 -13.89 6.31
C ILE A 24 4.74 -15.40 6.49
N PRO A 25 4.91 -15.94 7.70
CA PRO A 25 4.73 -17.36 7.94
C PRO A 25 3.26 -17.76 7.80
N GLY A 26 3.02 -18.93 7.20
CA GLY A 26 1.69 -19.56 7.16
C GLY A 26 1.29 -20.16 8.52
N PRO A 27 0.13 -20.84 8.60
CA PRO A 27 -0.72 -21.28 7.49
C PRO A 27 -1.81 -20.29 7.08
N LYS A 28 -2.06 -19.24 7.88
CA LYS A 28 -3.10 -18.24 7.62
C LYS A 28 -2.49 -16.91 7.26
N GLU A 29 -3.23 -16.13 6.49
CA GLU A 29 -2.88 -14.73 6.23
C GLU A 29 -2.95 -13.89 7.51
N PRO A 30 -2.13 -12.82 7.61
CA PRO A 30 -2.14 -11.94 8.76
C PRO A 30 -3.41 -11.08 8.76
N THR A 31 -3.81 -10.67 9.96
CA THR A 31 -4.78 -9.57 10.13
C THR A 31 -4.19 -8.26 9.62
N ALA A 32 -5.02 -7.25 9.34
CA ALA A 32 -4.55 -5.94 8.92
C ALA A 32 -3.58 -5.32 9.97
N VAL A 33 -3.87 -5.51 11.26
CA VAL A 33 -3.02 -5.04 12.36
C VAL A 33 -1.68 -5.76 12.37
N GLN A 34 -1.66 -7.09 12.23
CA GLN A 34 -0.41 -7.87 12.15
C GLN A 34 0.43 -7.47 10.94
N LEU A 35 -0.21 -7.29 9.78
CA LEU A 35 0.46 -6.83 8.56
C LEU A 35 1.14 -5.47 8.78
N ASN A 36 0.47 -4.53 9.45
CA ASN A 36 1.05 -3.22 9.77
C ASN A 36 2.32 -3.35 10.62
N TYR A 37 2.31 -4.20 11.65
CA TYR A 37 3.50 -4.45 12.47
C TYR A 37 4.65 -5.04 11.67
N LEU A 38 4.35 -5.96 10.75
CA LEU A 38 5.36 -6.58 9.87
C LEU A 38 5.96 -5.58 8.88
N LEU A 39 5.16 -4.65 8.36
CA LEU A 39 5.61 -3.66 7.37
C LEU A 39 6.27 -2.42 8.01
N MET A 40 6.01 -2.14 9.29
CA MET A 40 6.47 -0.93 9.96
C MET A 40 8.00 -0.70 9.87
N PRO A 41 8.89 -1.70 10.05
CA PRO A 41 10.33 -1.52 9.88
C PRO A 41 10.70 -1.11 8.46
N LEU A 42 10.14 -1.80 7.46
CA LEU A 42 10.37 -1.49 6.05
C LEU A 42 9.91 -0.08 5.69
N ILE A 43 8.72 0.33 6.14
CA ILE A 43 8.20 1.68 5.91
C ILE A 43 9.09 2.74 6.56
N LYS A 44 9.66 2.46 7.75
CA LYS A 44 10.60 3.37 8.41
C LYS A 44 11.87 3.56 7.58
N GLU A 45 12.47 2.49 7.08
CA GLU A 45 13.65 2.55 6.22
C GLU A 45 13.37 3.29 4.91
N LEU A 46 12.25 2.98 4.25
CA LEU A 46 11.84 3.66 3.01
C LEU A 46 11.63 5.17 3.21
N LYS A 47 11.11 5.60 4.37
CA LYS A 47 10.98 7.03 4.70
C LYS A 47 12.31 7.73 4.85
N GLU A 48 13.34 7.07 5.39
CA GLU A 48 14.68 7.64 5.45
C GLU A 48 15.32 7.68 4.05
N LEU A 49 15.19 6.61 3.28
CA LEU A 49 15.69 6.55 1.90
C LEU A 49 15.00 7.56 0.97
N TRP A 50 13.75 7.96 1.26
CA TRP A 50 13.07 9.02 0.54
C TRP A 50 13.73 10.40 0.73
N LYS A 51 14.20 10.69 1.95
CA LYS A 51 14.96 11.93 2.23
C LYS A 51 16.31 11.89 1.50
N GLY A 52 16.90 10.69 1.46
CA GLY A 52 18.09 10.34 0.72
C GLY A 52 19.22 9.84 1.60
N TYR A 53 20.14 9.09 1.01
CA TYR A 53 21.23 8.42 1.71
C TYR A 53 22.54 8.55 0.93
N HIS A 54 23.62 8.90 1.62
CA HIS A 54 24.97 8.93 1.07
C HIS A 54 25.65 7.59 1.32
N PHE A 55 25.88 6.84 0.24
CA PHE A 55 26.75 5.68 0.25
C PHE A 55 28.21 6.12 0.31
N SER A 56 28.97 5.44 1.17
CA SER A 56 30.42 5.58 1.22
C SER A 56 31.05 5.22 -0.13
N PRO A 57 32.25 5.77 -0.43
CA PRO A 57 33.04 5.37 -1.59
C PRO A 57 33.13 3.85 -1.76
N THR A 58 32.93 3.40 -2.98
CA THR A 58 33.14 2.00 -3.39
C THR A 58 34.27 1.92 -4.42
N SER A 59 34.75 0.71 -4.71
CA SER A 59 35.78 0.51 -5.77
C SER A 59 35.34 1.04 -7.14
N THR A 60 34.03 1.07 -7.42
CA THR A 60 33.45 1.55 -8.68
C THR A 60 32.93 2.99 -8.59
N GLY A 61 32.88 3.57 -7.38
CA GLY A 61 32.38 4.91 -7.11
C GLY A 61 33.20 5.58 -6.00
N PRO A 62 34.43 6.02 -6.27
CA PRO A 62 35.36 6.53 -5.25
C PRO A 62 34.91 7.83 -4.56
N SER A 63 33.93 8.54 -5.11
CA SER A 63 33.31 9.72 -4.49
C SER A 63 32.09 9.38 -3.62
N GLY A 64 31.74 8.10 -3.49
CA GLY A 64 30.46 7.68 -2.94
C GLY A 64 29.30 8.03 -3.86
N SER A 65 28.07 7.89 -3.38
CA SER A 65 26.87 8.22 -4.16
C SER A 65 25.72 8.64 -3.27
N PHE A 66 25.01 9.69 -3.67
CA PHE A 66 23.75 10.07 -3.04
C PHE A 66 22.59 9.44 -3.80
N ILE A 67 21.71 8.72 -3.09
CA ILE A 67 20.51 8.16 -3.71
C ILE A 67 19.26 8.54 -2.94
N ARG A 68 18.12 8.45 -3.62
CA ARG A 68 16.79 8.42 -3.03
C ARG A 68 16.03 7.21 -3.54
N VAL A 69 15.19 6.64 -2.70
CA VAL A 69 14.33 5.50 -3.07
C VAL A 69 12.87 5.91 -2.95
N ALA A 70 12.08 5.51 -3.94
CA ALA A 70 10.65 5.73 -3.99
C ALA A 70 9.93 4.41 -4.32
N ILE A 71 8.77 4.19 -3.72
CA ILE A 71 7.86 3.11 -4.10
C ILE A 71 6.85 3.68 -5.09
N LEU A 72 6.84 3.15 -6.32
CA LEU A 72 5.90 3.61 -7.36
C LEU A 72 4.55 2.90 -7.28
N THR A 73 4.55 1.60 -7.01
CA THR A 73 3.33 0.80 -6.96
C THR A 73 3.48 -0.42 -6.06
N ALA A 74 2.35 -0.90 -5.57
CA ALA A 74 2.23 -2.22 -4.95
C ALA A 74 1.47 -3.13 -5.90
N ILE A 75 1.90 -4.39 -6.02
CA ILE A 75 1.22 -5.41 -6.82
C ILE A 75 0.88 -6.56 -5.90
N ALA A 76 -0.40 -6.91 -5.87
CA ALA A 76 -0.97 -7.94 -5.02
C ALA A 76 -2.35 -8.33 -5.57
N ASP A 77 -2.87 -9.47 -5.13
CA ASP A 77 -4.28 -9.78 -5.32
C ASP A 77 -5.19 -8.76 -4.59
N VAL A 78 -6.49 -8.83 -4.84
CA VAL A 78 -7.45 -7.87 -4.29
C VAL A 78 -7.49 -7.91 -2.76
N ALA A 79 -7.36 -9.08 -2.14
CA ALA A 79 -7.46 -9.21 -0.68
C ALA A 79 -6.25 -8.57 0.02
N ALA A 80 -5.04 -8.88 -0.44
CA ALA A 80 -3.81 -8.30 0.08
C ALA A 80 -3.70 -6.80 -0.23
N MET A 81 -4.08 -6.36 -1.43
CA MET A 81 -4.08 -4.95 -1.82
C MET A 81 -4.98 -4.10 -0.92
N ARG A 82 -6.14 -4.63 -0.54
CA ARG A 82 -7.08 -3.91 0.33
C ARG A 82 -6.57 -3.78 1.75
N LYS A 83 -5.96 -4.83 2.31
CA LYS A 83 -5.28 -4.74 3.61
C LYS A 83 -4.11 -3.74 3.59
N LEU A 84 -3.31 -3.75 2.52
CA LEU A 84 -2.16 -2.87 2.37
C LEU A 84 -2.56 -1.38 2.29
N ASN A 85 -3.68 -1.09 1.64
CA ASN A 85 -4.14 0.28 1.42
C ASN A 85 -5.20 0.75 2.43
N ALA A 86 -5.43 0.01 3.52
CA ALA A 86 -6.46 0.33 4.51
C ALA A 86 -7.86 0.48 3.88
N PHE A 87 -8.26 -0.49 3.06
CA PHE A 87 -9.65 -0.67 2.62
C PHE A 87 -10.28 -1.87 3.35
N ILE A 88 -11.60 -1.84 3.52
CA ILE A 88 -12.39 -2.96 4.04
C ILE A 88 -12.20 -4.23 3.19
N SER A 89 -12.56 -5.42 3.68
CA SER A 89 -12.54 -6.66 2.89
C SER A 89 -13.24 -6.54 1.52
N HIS A 90 -12.84 -7.37 0.54
CA HIS A 90 -13.52 -7.53 -0.75
C HIS A 90 -15.00 -7.92 -0.61
N SER A 91 -15.38 -8.53 0.52
CA SER A 91 -16.76 -8.88 0.85
C SER A 91 -17.58 -7.73 1.44
N GLY A 92 -16.96 -6.58 1.70
CA GLY A 92 -17.58 -5.39 2.27
C GLY A 92 -18.51 -4.66 1.28
N ASN A 93 -19.28 -3.71 1.80
CA ASN A 93 -20.23 -2.97 0.98
C ASN A 93 -19.56 -1.93 0.04
N HIS A 94 -18.37 -1.47 0.38
CA HIS A 94 -17.53 -0.65 -0.48
C HIS A 94 -16.46 -1.53 -1.13
N PHE A 95 -16.86 -2.25 -2.19
CA PHE A 95 -16.05 -3.31 -2.80
C PHE A 95 -15.00 -2.81 -3.82
N CYS A 96 -15.14 -1.57 -4.28
CA CYS A 96 -14.21 -0.95 -5.23
C CYS A 96 -13.20 -0.06 -4.52
N ASN A 97 -11.97 0.04 -5.05
CA ASN A 97 -10.94 0.97 -4.53
C ASN A 97 -11.02 2.36 -5.19
N PHE A 98 -11.82 2.50 -6.26
CA PHE A 98 -11.84 3.68 -7.13
C PHE A 98 -13.17 4.44 -7.08
N CYS A 99 -14.30 3.72 -6.99
CA CYS A 99 -15.62 4.32 -6.89
C CYS A 99 -16.19 4.16 -5.48
N THR A 100 -17.18 4.98 -5.16
CA THR A 100 -17.90 4.96 -3.88
C THR A 100 -19.22 4.19 -3.95
N ILE A 101 -19.45 3.39 -5.00
CA ILE A 101 -20.69 2.62 -5.17
C ILE A 101 -20.84 1.65 -4.00
N HIS A 102 -22.00 1.70 -3.35
CA HIS A 102 -22.38 0.75 -2.33
C HIS A 102 -22.85 -0.55 -3.00
N LYS A 103 -22.56 -1.72 -2.40
CA LYS A 103 -22.92 -3.04 -2.95
C LYS A 103 -24.41 -3.19 -3.29
N ALA A 104 -25.30 -2.51 -2.56
CA ALA A 104 -26.74 -2.48 -2.85
C ALA A 104 -27.08 -1.81 -4.20
N GLN A 105 -26.17 -1.01 -4.75
CA GLN A 105 -26.31 -0.24 -5.98
C GLN A 105 -25.36 -0.76 -7.06
N ILE A 106 -24.91 -2.01 -6.98
CA ILE A 106 -23.92 -2.58 -7.90
C ILE A 106 -24.38 -2.58 -9.37
N GLU A 107 -25.70 -2.55 -9.59
CA GLU A 107 -26.31 -2.50 -10.92
C GLU A 107 -26.37 -1.08 -11.49
N GLU A 108 -26.12 -0.05 -10.68
CA GLU A 108 -26.08 1.34 -11.13
C GLU A 108 -24.76 1.62 -11.86
N ILE A 109 -24.69 1.23 -13.13
CA ILE A 109 -23.53 1.43 -14.00
C ILE A 109 -23.75 2.67 -14.87
N GLY A 110 -22.88 3.67 -14.77
CA GLY A 110 -23.00 4.92 -15.50
C GLY A 110 -21.78 5.84 -15.35
N PRO A 111 -21.53 6.73 -16.33
CA PRO A 111 -20.35 7.59 -16.33
C PRO A 111 -20.30 8.63 -15.20
N GLN A 112 -21.42 8.87 -14.51
CA GLN A 112 -21.48 9.70 -13.31
C GLN A 112 -20.78 9.07 -12.09
N PHE A 113 -20.51 7.76 -12.11
CA PHE A 113 -19.88 7.05 -11.00
C PHE A 113 -18.35 6.96 -11.13
N HIS A 114 -17.78 7.72 -12.07
CA HIS A 114 -16.35 7.83 -12.26
C HIS A 114 -15.71 8.68 -11.16
N TYR A 115 -14.96 8.00 -10.29
CA TYR A 115 -13.86 8.57 -9.52
C TYR A 115 -14.22 9.64 -8.47
N THR A 116 -14.58 9.19 -7.27
CA THR A 116 -14.85 10.06 -6.11
C THR A 116 -13.88 9.83 -4.94
N GLY A 117 -13.12 8.73 -4.96
CA GLY A 117 -12.08 8.46 -3.98
C GLY A 117 -10.74 9.12 -4.36
N SER A 118 -10.56 10.41 -4.06
CA SER A 118 -9.23 11.01 -4.15
C SER A 118 -8.31 10.41 -3.07
N TYR A 119 -7.01 10.33 -3.34
CA TYR A 119 -6.02 9.95 -2.32
C TYR A 119 -6.17 10.81 -1.06
N GLN A 120 -6.47 12.10 -1.23
CA GLN A 120 -6.71 13.04 -0.13
C GLN A 120 -7.93 12.63 0.71
N ASN A 121 -9.04 12.28 0.07
CA ASN A 121 -10.25 11.83 0.76
C ASN A 121 -9.96 10.55 1.54
N HIS A 122 -9.34 9.55 0.89
CA HIS A 122 -8.96 8.29 1.54
C HIS A 122 -8.05 8.52 2.76
N LYS A 123 -7.01 9.33 2.59
CA LYS A 123 -6.11 9.71 3.69
C LYS A 123 -6.83 10.42 4.83
N SER A 124 -7.78 11.29 4.52
CA SER A 124 -8.59 11.98 5.52
C SER A 124 -9.47 11.00 6.31
N THR A 125 -10.05 10.00 5.64
CA THR A 125 -10.87 8.98 6.30
C THR A 125 -10.02 8.05 7.15
N ILE A 126 -8.85 7.62 6.67
CA ILE A 126 -7.91 6.85 7.50
C ILE A 126 -7.53 7.67 8.75
N ALA A 127 -7.28 8.97 8.61
CA ALA A 127 -7.00 9.82 9.76
C ALA A 127 -8.17 9.88 10.75
N LYS A 128 -9.43 9.99 10.27
CA LYS A 128 -10.62 9.89 11.12
C LYS A 128 -10.67 8.55 11.85
N TRP A 129 -10.42 7.44 11.14
CA TRP A 129 -10.42 6.09 11.71
C TRP A 129 -9.33 5.91 12.79
N LEU A 130 -8.11 6.42 12.55
CA LEU A 130 -6.99 6.30 13.47
C LEU A 130 -7.24 6.96 14.83
N TRP A 131 -8.02 8.05 14.85
CA TRP A 131 -8.34 8.81 16.07
C TRP A 131 -9.77 8.57 16.57
N ALA A 132 -10.49 7.63 15.98
CA ALA A 132 -11.87 7.30 16.33
C ALA A 132 -11.95 6.48 17.63
N SER A 133 -13.02 6.69 18.40
CA SER A 133 -13.37 5.77 19.48
C SER A 133 -13.87 4.43 18.93
N PRO A 134 -13.83 3.34 19.72
CA PRO A 134 -14.36 2.03 19.29
C PRO A 134 -15.80 2.09 18.77
N GLN A 135 -16.64 2.97 19.30
CA GLN A 135 -18.03 3.16 18.88
C GLN A 135 -18.14 3.86 17.51
N GLN A 136 -17.18 4.70 17.16
CA GLN A 136 -17.14 5.45 15.89
C GLN A 136 -16.54 4.64 14.75
N ILE A 137 -15.67 3.67 15.03
CA ILE A 137 -15.02 2.86 13.99
C ILE A 137 -16.06 2.19 13.08
N GLN A 138 -17.11 1.61 13.64
CA GLN A 138 -18.10 0.87 12.85
C GLN A 138 -18.86 1.79 11.88
N SER A 139 -19.19 3.02 12.28
CA SER A 139 -19.86 3.97 11.39
C SER A 139 -18.93 4.42 10.27
N ILE A 140 -17.65 4.70 10.59
CA ILE A 140 -16.64 5.09 9.59
C ILE A 140 -16.42 3.98 8.55
N VAL A 141 -16.25 2.74 9.02
CA VAL A 141 -16.07 1.56 8.14
C VAL A 141 -17.29 1.38 7.24
N SER A 142 -18.50 1.57 7.77
CA SER A 142 -19.74 1.42 7.01
C SER A 142 -19.98 2.52 5.99
N GLU A 143 -19.60 3.76 6.30
CA GLU A 143 -19.86 4.93 5.46
C GLU A 143 -18.79 5.11 4.37
N TYR A 144 -17.54 4.74 4.67
CA TYR A 144 -16.41 5.03 3.79
C TYR A 144 -15.62 3.81 3.33
N GLY A 145 -15.84 2.63 3.92
CA GLY A 145 -15.17 1.40 3.48
C GLY A 145 -13.68 1.32 3.84
N VAL A 146 -13.27 1.98 4.93
CA VAL A 146 -11.89 2.08 5.42
C VAL A 146 -11.74 1.31 6.72
#